data_AF-A0A3D2IKZ5-F1
#
_entry.id   AF-A0A3D2IKZ5-F1
#
_cell.length_a   1.000
_cell.length_b   1.000
_cell.length_c   1.000
_cell.angle_alpha   90.00
_cell.angle_beta   90.00
_cell.angle_gamma   90.00
#
_symmetry.space_group_name_H-M   'P 1'
#
loop_
_entity.id
_entity.type
_entity.pdbx_description
1 polymer ?
#
loop_
_entity_poly.entity_id
_entity_poly.type
_entity_poly.pdbx_seq_one_letter_code
_entity_poly.pdbx_strand_id
1 'polypeptide(L)'
;MRKHFSTISFITVAFLFTVLLSSAVQVNLFAQNSTVNSDSTSENVVRRIRFSGNKNVKDRTLETLIRTRTNREFLGIPRFTPWYYFWELSNGRFGEDPIYLDRSVVSNDMERIRLYYESLGYLSVQVDTTIV
;
A
#
# COMPACT_ATOMS: atom_id res chain seq x y z
N MET A 1 61.02 -2.90 -35.24
CA MET A 1 59.89 -2.08 -35.76
C MET A 1 58.58 -2.86 -35.66
N ARG A 2 57.50 -2.18 -35.24
CA ARG A 2 56.06 -2.58 -35.33
C ARG A 2 55.56 -3.76 -34.47
N LYS A 3 55.31 -3.56 -33.17
CA LYS A 3 54.24 -4.28 -32.43
C LYS A 3 53.49 -3.47 -31.35
N HIS A 4 53.77 -2.17 -31.17
CA HIS A 4 53.12 -1.36 -30.11
C HIS A 4 51.86 -0.57 -30.56
N PHE A 5 51.58 -0.49 -31.86
CA PHE A 5 50.47 0.33 -32.35
C PHE A 5 49.09 -0.37 -32.29
N SER A 6 49.03 -1.69 -32.09
CA SER A 6 47.76 -2.43 -32.12
C SER A 6 47.01 -2.40 -30.78
N THR A 7 47.72 -2.47 -29.65
CA THR A 7 47.08 -2.49 -28.31
C THR A 7 46.48 -1.15 -27.92
N ILE A 8 47.07 -0.05 -28.37
CA ILE A 8 46.59 1.32 -28.08
C ILE A 8 45.24 1.58 -28.79
N SER A 9 45.05 0.99 -29.98
CA SER A 9 43.80 1.11 -30.76
C SER A 9 42.61 0.36 -30.13
N PHE A 10 42.86 -0.75 -29.41
CA PHE A 10 41.79 -1.49 -28.71
C PHE A 10 41.34 -0.80 -27.42
N ILE A 11 42.27 -0.14 -26.71
CA ILE A 11 41.96 0.57 -25.45
C ILE A 11 41.13 1.83 -25.72
N THR A 12 41.40 2.55 -26.81
CA THR A 12 40.66 3.76 -27.18
C THR A 12 39.22 3.46 -27.64
N VAL A 13 39.00 2.34 -28.36
CA VAL A 13 37.66 1.92 -28.78
C VAL A 13 36.81 1.46 -27.58
N ALA A 14 37.40 0.79 -26.60
CA ALA A 14 36.70 0.41 -25.37
C ALA A 14 36.27 1.62 -24.53
N PHE A 15 37.08 2.69 -24.51
CA PHE A 15 36.77 3.93 -23.78
C PHE A 15 35.67 4.76 -24.45
N LEU A 16 35.51 4.65 -25.78
CA LEU A 16 34.47 5.37 -26.52
C LEU A 16 33.09 4.67 -26.41
N PHE A 17 33.08 3.37 -26.12
CA PHE A 17 31.85 2.58 -25.93
C PHE A 17 31.22 2.78 -24.53
N THR A 18 32.02 3.10 -23.51
CA THR A 18 31.52 3.32 -22.13
C THR A 18 30.89 4.69 -21.92
N VAL A 19 31.27 5.71 -22.70
CA VAL A 19 30.73 7.08 -22.59
C VAL A 19 29.30 7.20 -23.17
N LEU A 20 28.92 6.29 -24.08
CA LEU A 20 27.63 6.33 -24.78
C LEU A 20 26.42 5.77 -23.99
N LEU A 21 26.63 5.16 -22.81
CA LEU A 21 25.54 4.66 -21.96
C LEU A 21 25.16 5.58 -20.79
N SER A 22 25.82 6.73 -20.63
CA SER A 22 25.71 7.55 -19.41
C SER A 22 24.59 8.61 -19.45
N SER A 23 23.79 8.71 -20.51
CA SER A 23 22.63 9.59 -20.56
C SER A 23 21.41 8.95 -19.87
N ALA A 24 21.52 8.72 -18.57
CA ALA A 24 20.37 8.45 -17.73
C ALA A 24 19.55 9.74 -17.58
N VAL A 25 18.40 9.76 -18.27
CA VAL A 25 17.37 10.79 -18.15
C VAL A 25 16.95 10.87 -16.68
N GLN A 26 17.27 11.98 -16.02
CA GLN A 26 16.76 12.30 -14.68
C GLN A 26 15.28 12.65 -14.80
N VAL A 27 14.41 11.71 -14.43
CA VAL A 27 12.98 11.95 -14.28
C VAL A 27 12.79 12.81 -13.03
N ASN A 28 12.37 14.07 -13.20
CA ASN A 28 11.97 14.94 -12.10
C ASN A 28 10.67 14.43 -11.48
N LEU A 29 10.78 13.72 -10.36
CA LEU A 29 9.65 13.36 -9.50
C LEU A 29 9.39 14.54 -8.54
N PHE A 30 8.35 15.33 -8.84
CA PHE A 30 7.82 16.29 -7.87
C PHE A 30 7.11 15.52 -6.75
N ALA A 31 7.81 15.32 -5.63
CA ALA A 31 7.18 14.90 -4.38
C ALA A 31 6.44 16.10 -3.78
N GLN A 32 5.11 16.04 -3.74
CA GLN A 32 4.29 17.05 -3.07
C GLN A 32 4.55 16.99 -1.56
N ASN A 33 5.09 18.07 -1.01
CA ASN A 33 5.15 18.33 0.42
C ASN A 33 3.73 18.57 0.95
N SER A 34 3.03 17.47 1.26
CA SER A 34 1.90 17.52 2.17
C SER A 34 2.46 17.26 3.55
N THR A 35 2.34 18.25 4.45
CA THR A 35 2.41 18.01 5.89
C THR A 35 1.29 17.06 6.27
N VAL A 36 1.52 15.76 6.06
CA VAL A 36 0.72 14.68 6.61
C VAL A 36 1.01 14.72 8.09
N ASN A 37 0.01 15.05 8.91
CA ASN A 37 0.08 14.80 10.34
C ASN A 37 0.50 13.34 10.52
N SER A 38 1.73 13.14 10.97
CA SER A 38 2.35 11.84 11.27
C SER A 38 1.73 11.22 12.52
N ASP A 39 0.42 11.06 12.50
CA ASP A 39 -0.37 10.26 13.44
C ASP A 39 -1.09 9.14 12.65
N SER A 40 -0.40 8.67 11.59
CA SER A 40 -0.94 7.80 10.55
C SER A 40 -1.16 6.38 11.03
N THR A 41 -0.35 5.93 12.00
CA THR A 41 -0.38 4.58 12.55
C THR A 41 -0.78 4.65 14.00
N SER A 42 -2.04 4.34 14.30
CA SER A 42 -2.46 4.22 15.69
C SER A 42 -2.05 2.84 16.23
N GLU A 43 -1.72 2.76 17.52
CA GLU A 43 -1.49 1.46 18.22
C GLU A 43 -2.74 0.56 18.24
N ASN A 44 -3.89 1.07 17.77
CA ASN A 44 -5.13 0.33 17.70
C ASN A 44 -5.15 -0.66 16.54
N VAL A 45 -5.65 -1.87 16.80
CA VAL A 45 -5.80 -2.96 15.82
C VAL A 45 -7.21 -2.99 15.26
N VAL A 46 -7.35 -3.21 13.95
CA VAL A 46 -8.66 -3.34 13.31
C VAL A 46 -9.26 -4.71 13.60
N ARG A 47 -10.30 -4.74 14.44
CA ARG A 47 -11.01 -5.98 14.81
C ARG A 47 -12.20 -6.32 13.92
N ARG A 48 -12.90 -5.30 13.41
CA ARG A 48 -14.09 -5.45 12.58
C ARG A 48 -14.25 -4.24 11.69
N ILE A 49 -14.71 -4.50 10.47
CA ILE A 49 -15.17 -3.47 9.54
C ILE A 49 -16.66 -3.71 9.32
N ARG A 50 -17.45 -2.63 9.33
CA ARG A 50 -18.89 -2.69 9.08
C ARG A 50 -19.26 -1.54 8.15
N PHE A 51 -20.07 -1.85 7.14
CA PHE A 51 -20.69 -0.86 6.27
C PHE A 51 -22.11 -0.58 6.77
N SER A 52 -22.57 0.65 6.65
CA SER A 52 -23.90 1.07 7.07
C SER A 52 -24.41 2.15 6.14
N GLY A 53 -25.72 2.19 5.90
CA GLY A 53 -26.35 3.13 4.96
C GLY A 53 -26.30 2.71 3.48
N ASN A 54 -25.62 1.62 3.14
CA ASN A 54 -25.45 1.11 1.78
C ASN A 54 -26.63 0.23 1.30
N LYS A 55 -27.80 0.82 1.06
CA LYS A 55 -29.00 0.06 0.66
C LYS A 55 -28.91 -0.60 -0.72
N ASN A 56 -28.21 0.03 -1.66
CA ASN A 56 -28.20 -0.38 -3.07
C ASN A 56 -26.96 -1.21 -3.46
N VAL A 57 -25.97 -1.31 -2.57
CA VAL A 57 -24.71 -2.04 -2.80
C VAL A 57 -24.46 -2.97 -1.61
N LYS A 58 -24.14 -4.23 -1.88
CA LYS A 58 -23.90 -5.23 -0.84
C LYS A 58 -22.58 -4.95 -0.11
N ASP A 59 -22.55 -5.22 1.20
CA ASP A 59 -21.35 -5.09 2.05
C ASP A 59 -20.13 -5.79 1.44
N ARG A 60 -20.33 -7.01 0.91
CA ARG A 60 -19.26 -7.80 0.30
C ARG A 60 -18.60 -7.08 -0.89
N THR A 61 -19.36 -6.29 -1.64
CA THR A 61 -18.81 -5.50 -2.75
C THR A 61 -17.93 -4.38 -2.20
N LEU A 62 -18.40 -3.65 -1.19
CA LEU A 62 -17.63 -2.59 -0.54
C LEU A 62 -16.37 -3.13 0.13
N GLU A 63 -16.46 -4.31 0.73
CA GLU A 63 -15.32 -5.04 1.32
C GLU A 63 -14.22 -5.34 0.29
N THR A 64 -14.58 -5.55 -0.99
CA THR A 64 -13.58 -5.75 -2.05
C THR A 64 -12.89 -4.46 -2.52
N LEU A 65 -13.47 -3.30 -2.24
CA LEU A 65 -12.93 -2.01 -2.66
C LEU A 65 -11.91 -1.46 -1.65
N ILE A 66 -12.10 -1.79 -0.38
CA ILE A 66 -11.23 -1.28 0.69
C ILE A 66 -9.93 -2.09 0.79
N ARG A 67 -8.88 -1.40 1.23
CA ARG A 67 -7.57 -1.99 1.54
C ARG A 67 -7.36 -2.20 3.04
N THR A 68 -8.15 -1.54 3.88
CA THR A 68 -8.18 -1.79 5.32
C THR A 68 -8.61 -3.24 5.56
N ARG A 69 -7.83 -3.99 6.35
CA ARG A 69 -8.07 -5.40 6.65
C ARG A 69 -8.02 -5.62 8.15
N THR A 70 -8.74 -6.64 8.61
CA THR A 70 -8.60 -7.21 9.95
C THR A 70 -7.51 -8.28 9.94
N ASN A 71 -6.97 -8.63 11.11
CA ASN A 71 -6.16 -9.85 11.26
C ASN A 71 -6.94 -11.07 10.75
N ARG A 72 -6.22 -12.04 10.20
CA ARG A 72 -6.80 -13.24 9.58
C ARG A 72 -7.69 -14.00 10.57
N GLU A 73 -8.97 -14.04 10.25
CA GLU A 73 -9.95 -14.88 10.94
C GLU A 73 -9.83 -16.33 10.46
N PHE A 74 -9.88 -17.29 11.39
CA PHE A 74 -9.77 -18.71 11.09
C PHE A 74 -11.16 -19.34 10.89
N LEU A 75 -11.30 -20.15 9.83
CA LEU A 75 -12.52 -20.90 9.46
C LEU A 75 -13.80 -20.06 9.23
N GLY A 76 -13.66 -18.75 8.97
CA GLY A 76 -14.80 -17.85 8.80
C GLY A 76 -15.59 -17.62 10.08
N ILE A 77 -15.00 -17.90 11.24
CA ILE A 77 -15.58 -17.60 12.56
C ILE A 77 -15.23 -16.15 12.91
N PRO A 78 -16.21 -15.24 13.01
CA PRO A 78 -15.93 -13.84 13.31
C PRO A 78 -15.22 -13.71 14.66
N ARG A 79 -14.15 -12.91 14.70
CA ARG A 79 -13.32 -12.64 15.90
C ARG A 79 -12.42 -13.80 16.36
N PHE A 80 -12.37 -14.93 15.65
CA PHE A 80 -11.45 -16.01 15.98
C PHE A 80 -10.12 -15.81 15.23
N THR A 81 -9.13 -15.25 15.91
CA THR A 81 -7.78 -14.99 15.38
C THR A 81 -6.71 -15.79 16.15
N PRO A 82 -6.66 -17.14 16.03
CA PRO A 82 -5.75 -17.97 16.83
C PRO A 82 -4.28 -17.55 16.70
N TRP A 83 -3.87 -17.17 15.49
CA TRP A 83 -2.48 -16.76 15.22
C TRP A 83 -2.10 -15.47 15.93
N TYR A 84 -3.05 -14.55 16.13
CA TYR A 84 -2.83 -13.36 16.95
C TYR A 84 -2.70 -13.71 18.43
N TYR A 85 -3.51 -14.66 18.92
CA TYR A 85 -3.40 -15.13 20.31
C TYR A 85 -2.04 -15.81 20.59
N PHE A 86 -1.53 -16.61 19.65
CA PHE A 86 -0.18 -17.18 19.75
C PHE A 86 0.91 -16.11 19.72
N TRP A 87 0.73 -15.05 18.92
CA TRP A 87 1.63 -13.90 18.89
C TRP A 87 1.69 -13.18 20.24
N GLU A 88 0.54 -12.92 20.85
CA GLU A 88 0.43 -12.27 22.16
C GLU A 88 1.05 -13.14 23.27
N LEU A 89 0.77 -14.46 23.25
CA LEU A 89 1.31 -15.40 24.25
C LEU A 89 2.84 -15.58 24.15
N SER A 90 3.38 -15.49 22.93
CA SER A 90 4.81 -15.70 22.68
C SER A 90 5.66 -14.43 22.78
N ASN A 91 5.06 -13.30 23.20
CA ASN A 91 5.70 -11.98 23.17
C ASN A 91 6.29 -11.64 21.79
N GLY A 92 5.53 -11.91 20.72
CA GLY A 92 5.91 -11.60 19.35
C GLY A 92 6.94 -12.55 18.71
N ARG A 93 7.18 -13.73 19.29
CA ARG A 93 8.15 -14.71 18.74
C ARG A 93 7.53 -15.68 17.73
N PHE A 94 6.23 -15.95 17.84
CA PHE A 94 5.50 -16.91 17.02
C PHE A 94 4.08 -16.41 16.77
N GLY A 95 3.62 -16.34 15.53
CA GLY A 95 2.25 -15.98 15.19
C GLY A 95 2.16 -14.96 14.07
N GLU A 96 1.03 -14.25 13.98
CA GLU A 96 0.80 -13.18 13.01
C GLU A 96 0.80 -11.83 13.73
N ASP A 97 1.59 -10.89 13.21
CA ASP A 97 1.65 -9.54 13.77
C ASP A 97 0.28 -8.84 13.72
N PRO A 98 -0.02 -7.97 14.71
CA PRO A 98 -1.20 -7.13 14.68
C PRO A 98 -1.24 -6.25 13.43
N ILE A 99 -2.39 -6.24 12.75
CA ILE A 99 -2.66 -5.30 11.67
C ILE A 99 -3.17 -4.00 12.31
N TYR A 100 -2.23 -3.07 12.47
CA TYR A 100 -2.53 -1.74 12.99
C TYR A 100 -3.42 -0.96 12.04
N LEU A 101 -4.26 -0.12 12.63
CA LEU A 101 -5.11 0.80 11.91
C LEU A 101 -4.26 1.94 11.34
N ASP A 102 -4.27 2.04 10.01
CA ASP A 102 -3.72 3.16 9.26
C ASP A 102 -4.84 4.09 8.80
N ARG A 103 -4.90 5.29 9.38
CA ARG A 103 -5.93 6.30 9.07
C ARG A 103 -5.82 6.82 7.65
N SER A 104 -4.61 6.85 7.08
CA SER A 104 -4.39 7.26 5.69
C SER A 104 -4.98 6.24 4.71
N VAL A 105 -4.87 4.94 5.02
CA VAL A 105 -5.48 3.87 4.23
C VAL A 105 -7.00 3.96 4.31
N VAL A 106 -7.57 4.18 5.50
CA VAL A 106 -9.01 4.38 5.68
C VAL A 106 -9.53 5.58 4.88
N SER A 107 -8.83 6.71 4.89
CA SER A 107 -9.21 7.88 4.09
C SER A 107 -9.23 7.56 2.59
N ASN A 108 -8.24 6.82 2.11
CA ASN A 108 -8.20 6.38 0.71
C ASN A 108 -9.30 5.36 0.37
N ASP A 109 -9.70 4.55 1.35
CA ASP A 109 -10.79 3.59 1.21
C ASP A 109 -12.15 4.29 1.11
N MET A 110 -12.37 5.35 1.90
CA MET A 110 -13.56 6.20 1.79
C MET A 110 -13.68 6.80 0.38
N GLU A 111 -12.56 7.30 -0.15
CA GLU A 111 -12.51 7.86 -1.50
C GLU A 111 -12.79 6.80 -2.58
N ARG A 112 -12.23 5.60 -2.46
CA ARG A 112 -12.53 4.47 -3.35
C ARG A 112 -14.01 4.12 -3.35
N ILE A 113 -14.64 4.09 -2.17
CA ILE A 113 -16.09 3.83 -2.06
C ILE A 113 -16.88 4.96 -2.73
N ARG A 114 -16.52 6.22 -2.49
CA ARG A 114 -17.17 7.39 -3.11
C ARG A 114 -17.14 7.30 -4.64
N LEU A 115 -15.96 7.11 -5.21
CA LEU A 115 -15.76 6.98 -6.67
C LEU A 115 -16.54 5.79 -7.25
N TYR A 116 -16.62 4.67 -6.53
CA TYR A 116 -17.41 3.53 -6.95
C TYR A 116 -18.91 3.89 -7.06
N TYR A 117 -19.48 4.57 -6.07
CA TYR A 117 -20.87 5.02 -6.17
C TYR A 117 -21.06 6.08 -7.27
N GLU A 118 -20.13 7.00 -7.45
CA GLU A 118 -20.19 7.97 -8.55
C GLU A 118 -20.21 7.26 -9.92
N SER A 119 -19.43 6.18 -10.08
CA SER A 119 -19.44 5.37 -11.29
C SER A 119 -20.78 4.66 -11.56
N LEU A 120 -21.60 4.45 -10.53
CA LEU A 120 -22.95 3.91 -10.63
C LEU A 120 -24.01 4.98 -10.93
N GLY A 121 -23.62 6.26 -11.02
CA GLY A 121 -24.52 7.39 -11.33
C GLY A 121 -25.06 8.13 -10.10
N TYR A 122 -24.52 7.87 -8.90
CA TYR A 122 -24.90 8.63 -7.70
C TYR A 122 -24.13 9.96 -7.67
N LEU A 123 -24.85 11.08 -7.80
CA LEU A 123 -24.25 12.42 -7.94
C LEU A 123 -23.90 13.11 -6.62
N SER A 124 -24.45 12.64 -5.50
CA SER A 124 -24.28 13.24 -4.17
C SER A 124 -24.00 12.16 -3.12
N VAL A 125 -22.81 11.57 -3.20
CA VAL A 125 -22.37 10.51 -2.28
C VAL A 125 -21.54 11.13 -1.16
N GLN A 126 -21.94 10.87 0.08
CA GLN A 126 -21.13 11.16 1.26
C GLN A 126 -20.77 9.85 1.93
N VAL A 127 -19.49 9.71 2.27
CA VAL A 127 -18.95 8.54 2.95
C VAL A 127 -18.26 9.05 4.20
N ASP A 128 -18.72 8.59 5.36
CA ASP A 128 -18.17 8.92 6.66
C ASP A 128 -17.57 7.67 7.32
N THR A 129 -16.63 7.87 8.23
CA THR A 129 -16.05 6.79 9.03
C THR A 129 -16.17 7.12 10.51
N THR A 130 -16.50 6.11 11.31
CA THR A 130 -16.45 6.17 12.78
C THR A 130 -15.49 5.09 13.27
N ILE A 131 -14.49 5.49 14.04
CA ILE A 131 -13.53 4.58 14.69
C ILE A 131 -13.86 4.62 16.18
N VAL A 132 -14.22 3.48 16.74
CA VAL A 132 -14.64 3.28 18.15
C VAL A 132 -13.67 2.34 18.84
#